data_AF-A0A2E8UA77-F1
#
_entry.id   AF-A0A2E8UA77-F1
#
_cell.length_a   1.000
_cell.length_b   1.000
_cell.length_c   1.000
_cell.angle_alpha   90.00
_cell.angle_beta   90.00
_cell.angle_gamma   90.00
#
_symmetry.space_group_name_H-M   'P 1'
#
loop_
_entity.id
_entity.type
_entity.pdbx_description
1 polymer ?
#
loop_
_entity_poly.entity_id
_entity_poly.type
_entity_poly.pdbx_seq_one_letter_code
_entity_poly.pdbx_strand_id
1 'polypeptide(L)'
;MNYDHFTSRAKLAVQNAMGKAVDLSHQQVTPTHLLFGLCNDESGVINKVFGLLEANIEDFKKKIIEELVKNPTVDGAGADRVYLTTDSSKALEQAKKLSEKDKHLFTSIEYILLGV
;
A
#
# COMPACT_ATOMS: atom_id res chain seq x y z
N MET A 1 10.89 -2.72 9.40
CA MET A 1 10.73 -3.84 8.46
C MET A 1 11.76 -3.67 7.35
N ASN A 2 12.53 -4.71 7.00
CA ASN A 2 13.47 -4.61 5.90
C ASN A 2 12.72 -4.89 4.58
N TYR A 3 12.79 -3.95 3.63
CA TYR A 3 12.15 -4.09 2.32
C TYR A 3 13.09 -4.67 1.25
N ASP A 4 14.32 -5.06 1.57
CA ASP A 4 15.31 -5.52 0.57
C ASP A 4 14.79 -6.65 -0.32
N HIS A 5 13.93 -7.53 0.22
CA HIS A 5 13.27 -8.63 -0.49
C HIS A 5 12.05 -8.23 -1.33
N PHE A 6 11.71 -6.95 -1.40
CA PHE A 6 10.61 -6.46 -2.25
C PHE A 6 11.15 -6.06 -3.62
N THR A 7 10.35 -6.30 -4.66
CA THR A 7 10.65 -5.76 -5.99
C THR A 7 10.69 -4.23 -5.98
N SER A 8 11.38 -3.61 -6.94
CA SER A 8 11.46 -2.14 -7.03
C SER A 8 10.08 -1.49 -7.13
N ARG A 9 9.14 -2.11 -7.84
CA ARG A 9 7.75 -1.63 -7.93
C ARG A 9 7.03 -1.73 -6.59
N ALA A 10 7.19 -2.85 -5.89
CA ALA A 10 6.58 -3.05 -4.57
C ALA A 10 7.12 -2.04 -3.53
N LYS A 11 8.43 -1.77 -3.55
CA LYS A 11 9.05 -0.71 -2.74
C LYS A 11 8.44 0.66 -3.06
N LEU A 12 8.29 0.99 -4.35
CA LEU A 12 7.69 2.24 -4.79
C LEU A 12 6.22 2.36 -4.35
N ALA A 13 5.44 1.28 -4.40
CA ALA A 13 4.06 1.28 -3.92
C ALA A 13 3.98 1.58 -2.41
N VAL A 14 4.84 0.97 -1.59
CA VAL A 14 4.93 1.28 -0.14
C VAL A 14 5.37 2.73 0.07
N GLN A 15 6.33 3.23 -0.71
CA GLN A 15 6.76 4.64 -0.63
C GLN A 15 5.61 5.60 -0.98
N ASN A 16 4.83 5.31 -2.02
CA ASN A 16 3.65 6.10 -2.40
C ASN A 16 2.59 6.10 -1.29
N ALA A 17 2.40 4.96 -0.61
CA ALA A 17 1.52 4.85 0.56
C ALA A 17 1.98 5.74 1.72
N MET A 18 3.29 5.73 2.02
CA MET A 18 3.89 6.59 3.05
C MET A 18 3.78 8.08 2.67
N GLY A 19 4.06 8.42 1.42
CA GLY A 19 3.91 9.78 0.90
C GLY A 19 2.48 10.28 1.02
N LYS A 20 1.49 9.45 0.69
CA LYS A 20 0.07 9.81 0.87
C LYS A 20 -0.30 10.06 2.34
N ALA A 21 0.27 9.30 3.27
CA ALA A 21 0.06 9.55 4.70
C ALA A 21 0.63 10.92 5.11
N VAL A 22 1.82 11.28 4.62
CA VAL A 22 2.41 12.60 4.84
C VAL A 22 1.55 13.71 4.22
N ASP A 23 1.09 13.53 2.97
CA ASP A 23 0.26 14.52 2.27
C ASP A 23 -1.04 14.84 3.02
N LEU A 24 -1.60 13.85 3.72
CA LEU A 24 -2.85 13.97 4.48
C LEU A 24 -2.62 14.29 5.96
N SER A 25 -1.38 14.59 6.37
CA SER A 25 -1.00 14.80 7.78
C SER A 25 -1.41 13.63 8.68
N HIS A 26 -1.32 12.40 8.17
CA HIS A 26 -1.53 11.18 8.94
C HIS A 26 -0.20 10.65 9.45
N GLN A 27 -0.07 10.47 10.76
CA GLN A 27 1.13 9.87 11.35
C GLN A 27 1.23 8.34 11.13
N GLN A 28 0.10 7.72 10.79
CA GLN A 28 -0.04 6.27 10.66
C GLN A 28 -0.32 5.85 9.22
N VAL A 29 0.50 4.95 8.71
CA VAL A 29 0.30 4.29 7.42
C VAL A 29 -0.54 3.03 7.67
N THR A 30 -1.84 3.13 7.42
CA THR A 30 -2.83 2.04 7.54
C THR A 30 -2.88 1.18 6.28
N PRO A 31 -3.56 0.02 6.28
CA PRO A 31 -3.75 -0.80 5.09
C PRO A 31 -4.41 -0.02 3.93
N THR A 32 -5.30 0.93 4.23
CA THR A 32 -5.91 1.82 3.23
C THR A 32 -4.88 2.66 2.47
N HIS A 33 -3.80 3.11 3.14
CA HIS A 33 -2.70 3.79 2.48
C HIS A 33 -1.92 2.84 1.56
N LEU A 34 -1.71 1.59 2.00
CA LEU A 34 -1.07 0.57 1.16
C LEU A 34 -1.90 0.33 -0.11
N LEU A 35 -3.23 0.18 0.01
CA LEU A 35 -4.13 0.08 -1.15
C LEU A 35 -4.00 1.25 -2.10
N PHE A 36 -3.93 2.49 -1.57
CA PHE A 36 -3.68 3.67 -2.38
C PHE A 36 -2.37 3.53 -3.17
N GLY A 37 -1.27 3.18 -2.49
CA GLY A 37 0.05 3.02 -3.11
C GLY A 37 0.08 1.94 -4.20
N LEU A 38 -0.64 0.83 -4.00
CA LEU A 38 -0.77 -0.25 -4.99
C LEU A 38 -1.59 0.19 -6.21
N CYS A 39 -2.71 0.87 -6.01
CA CYS A 39 -3.58 1.32 -7.09
C CYS A 39 -2.95 2.46 -7.91
N ASN A 40 -2.04 3.22 -7.31
CA ASN A 40 -1.33 4.31 -7.97
C ASN A 40 -0.22 3.84 -8.93
N ASP A 41 0.02 2.52 -9.06
CA ASP A 41 0.88 1.95 -10.09
C ASP A 41 0.11 1.77 -11.41
N GLU A 42 0.09 2.83 -12.23
CA GLU A 42 -0.70 2.93 -13.48
C GLU A 42 -0.34 1.91 -14.57
N SER A 43 0.84 1.30 -14.52
CA SER A 43 1.27 0.27 -15.48
C SER A 43 1.25 -1.14 -14.86
N GLY A 44 0.64 -1.27 -13.69
CA GLY A 44 0.74 -2.42 -12.80
C GLY A 44 -0.20 -3.57 -13.12
N VAL A 45 0.12 -4.71 -12.51
CA VAL A 45 -0.75 -5.88 -12.51
C VAL A 45 -2.09 -5.58 -11.83
N ILE A 46 -2.14 -4.62 -10.90
CA ILE A 46 -3.39 -4.17 -10.25
C ILE A 46 -4.42 -3.70 -11.29
N ASN A 47 -4.02 -2.90 -12.29
CA ASN A 47 -4.93 -2.48 -13.36
C ASN A 47 -5.48 -3.67 -14.16
N LYS A 48 -4.66 -4.68 -14.41
CA LYS A 48 -5.09 -5.92 -15.08
C LYS A 48 -6.08 -6.70 -14.22
N VAL A 49 -5.85 -6.80 -12.92
CA VAL A 49 -6.77 -7.45 -11.97
C VAL A 49 -8.12 -6.76 -11.98
N PHE A 50 -8.16 -5.43 -11.88
CA PHE A 50 -9.42 -4.68 -11.95
C PHE A 50 -10.14 -4.85 -13.29
N GLY A 51 -9.40 -4.89 -14.41
CA GLY A 51 -9.97 -5.19 -15.73
C GLY A 51 -10.62 -6.58 -15.81
N LEU A 52 -9.98 -7.60 -15.22
CA LEU A 52 -10.55 -8.96 -15.14
C LEU A 52 -11.78 -9.06 -14.24
N LEU A 53 -11.86 -8.19 -13.22
CA LEU A 53 -13.01 -8.09 -12.31
C LEU A 53 -14.14 -7.21 -12.87
N GLU A 54 -13.98 -6.68 -14.09
CA GLU A 54 -14.90 -5.69 -14.69
C GLU A 54 -15.16 -4.49 -13.76
N ALA A 55 -14.15 -4.13 -12.96
CA ALA A 55 -14.24 -3.08 -11.96
C ALA A 55 -13.48 -1.83 -12.41
N ASN A 56 -14.05 -0.65 -12.14
CA ASN A 56 -13.40 0.61 -12.43
C ASN A 56 -12.40 0.97 -11.32
N ILE A 57 -11.10 0.89 -11.63
CA ILE A 57 -10.04 1.22 -10.67
C ILE A 57 -10.07 2.70 -10.25
N GLU A 58 -10.48 3.62 -11.13
CA GLU A 58 -10.55 5.04 -10.79
C GLU A 58 -11.65 5.31 -9.76
N ASP A 59 -12.79 4.63 -9.85
CA ASP A 59 -13.83 4.72 -8.83
C ASP A 59 -13.40 4.06 -7.51
N PHE A 60 -12.59 3.00 -7.56
CA PHE A 60 -12.01 2.39 -6.38
C PHE A 60 -10.99 3.33 -5.69
N LYS A 61 -10.11 3.97 -6.46
CA LYS A 61 -9.17 4.99 -5.96
C LYS A 61 -9.91 6.14 -5.27
N LYS A 62 -11.01 6.64 -5.85
CA LYS A 62 -11.83 7.68 -5.22
C LYS A 62 -12.35 7.22 -3.85
N LYS A 63 -12.92 6.02 -3.76
CA LYS A 63 -13.40 5.46 -2.48
C LYS A 63 -12.28 5.31 -1.44
N ILE A 64 -11.08 4.90 -1.86
CA ILE A 64 -9.91 4.85 -0.98
C ILE A 64 -9.62 6.24 -0.42
N ILE A 65 -9.58 7.27 -1.28
CA ILE A 65 -9.30 8.64 -0.86
C ILE A 65 -10.40 9.15 0.08
N GLU A 66 -11.68 8.92 -0.24
CA GLU A 66 -12.82 9.25 0.61
C GLU A 66 -12.73 8.61 2.00
N GLU A 67 -12.18 7.41 2.10
CA GLU A 67 -11.96 6.75 3.39
C GLU A 67 -10.76 7.33 4.13
N LEU A 68 -9.68 7.63 3.42
CA LEU A 68 -8.47 8.21 4.02
C LEU A 68 -8.76 9.57 4.65
N VAL A 69 -9.53 10.45 4.00
CA VAL A 69 -9.80 11.80 4.51
C VAL A 69 -10.66 11.83 5.78
N LYS A 70 -11.23 10.69 6.20
CA LYS A 70 -11.97 10.56 7.47
C LYS A 70 -11.04 10.33 8.68
N ASN A 71 -9.79 9.97 8.43
CA ASN A 71 -8.84 9.71 9.50
C ASN A 71 -8.43 10.99 10.22
N PRO A 72 -8.06 10.91 11.51
CA PRO A 72 -7.57 12.06 12.25
C PRO A 72 -6.23 12.55 11.69
N THR A 73 -6.10 13.87 11.57
CA THR A 73 -4.86 14.55 11.19
C THR A 73 -4.04 14.90 12.43
N VAL A 74 -2.71 14.91 12.28
CA VAL A 74 -1.77 15.28 13.35
C VAL A 74 -0.90 16.44 12.86
N ASP A 75 -0.96 17.56 13.57
CA ASP A 75 -0.13 18.74 13.31
C ASP A 75 0.94 18.93 14.39
N GLY A 76 2.12 19.41 14.00
CA GLY A 76 3.22 19.76 14.92
C GLY A 76 4.59 19.24 14.51
N ALA A 77 5.60 19.50 15.35
CA ALA A 77 6.97 19.04 15.10
C ALA A 77 7.03 17.50 15.11
N GLY A 78 7.43 16.91 13.98
CA GLY A 78 7.48 15.45 13.79
C GLY A 78 6.26 14.84 13.08
N ALA A 79 5.33 15.67 12.58
CA ALA A 79 4.19 15.21 11.77
C ALA A 79 4.60 14.58 10.43
N ASP A 80 5.82 14.83 9.96
CA ASP A 80 6.43 14.24 8.77
C ASP A 80 6.91 12.79 8.98
N ARG A 81 7.04 12.34 10.23
CA ARG A 81 7.47 10.99 10.56
C ARG A 81 6.29 10.04 10.63
N VAL A 82 6.05 9.35 9.52
CA VAL A 82 5.01 8.32 9.43
C VAL A 82 5.56 6.94 9.76
N TYR A 83 4.72 6.10 10.37
CA TYR A 83 5.05 4.71 10.67
C TYR A 83 3.93 3.77 10.25
N LEU A 84 4.30 2.52 9.93
CA LEU A 84 3.31 1.48 9.64
C LEU A 84 2.53 1.13 10.90
N THR A 85 1.21 1.01 10.76
CA THR A 85 0.39 0.37 11.80
C THR A 85 0.78 -1.10 11.97
N THR A 86 0.32 -1.71 13.06
CA THR A 86 0.45 -3.16 13.27
C THR A 86 -0.18 -3.96 12.13
N ASP A 87 -1.34 -3.53 11.62
CA ASP A 87 -2.05 -4.24 10.56
C ASP A 87 -1.36 -4.09 9.21
N SER A 88 -0.84 -2.91 8.87
CA SER A 88 0.02 -2.74 7.69
C SER A 88 1.28 -3.59 7.76
N SER A 89 1.89 -3.69 8.95
CA SER A 89 3.08 -4.52 9.15
C SER A 89 2.77 -6.01 8.99
N LYS A 90 1.61 -6.46 9.51
CA LYS A 90 1.13 -7.84 9.32
C LYS A 90 0.81 -8.14 7.85
N ALA A 91 0.17 -7.21 7.15
CA ALA A 91 -0.16 -7.35 5.73
C ALA A 91 1.09 -7.57 4.88
N LEU A 92 2.13 -6.75 5.09
CA LEU A 92 3.40 -6.89 4.38
C LEU A 92 4.16 -8.17 4.76
N GLU A 93 4.06 -8.61 6.01
CA GLU A 93 4.66 -9.88 6.45
C GLU A 93 3.92 -11.08 5.83
N GLN A 94 2.60 -11.01 5.70
CA GLN A 94 1.80 -12.01 4.99
C GLN A 94 2.16 -12.05 3.50
N ALA A 95 2.30 -10.90 2.86
CA ALA A 95 2.77 -10.78 1.49
C ALA A 95 4.11 -11.50 1.28
N LYS A 96 5.08 -11.26 2.17
CA LYS A 96 6.39 -11.93 2.15
C LYS A 96 6.25 -13.44 2.28
N LYS A 97 5.52 -13.92 3.29
CA LYS A 97 5.29 -15.36 3.51
C LYS A 97 4.62 -16.05 2.32
N LEU A 98 3.66 -15.40 1.68
CA LEU A 98 2.99 -15.93 0.49
C LEU A 98 3.97 -16.05 -0.68
N SER A 99 4.77 -14.99 -0.94
CA SER A 99 5.77 -15.03 -2.01
C SER A 99 6.85 -16.10 -1.79
N GLU A 100 7.30 -16.29 -0.55
CA GLU A 100 8.26 -17.33 -0.18
C GLU A 100 7.68 -18.74 -0.32
N LYS A 101 6.42 -18.94 0.08
CA LYS A 101 5.70 -20.20 -0.09
C LYS A 101 5.60 -20.60 -1.57
N ASP A 102 5.36 -19.62 -2.42
CA ASP A 102 5.29 -19.79 -3.87
C ASP A 102 6.68 -19.80 -4.54
N LYS A 103 7.75 -19.75 -3.73
CA LYS A 103 9.16 -19.82 -4.14
C LYS A 103 9.63 -18.65 -5.01
N HIS A 104 9.00 -17.49 -4.88
CA HIS A 104 9.49 -16.26 -5.49
C HIS A 104 10.69 -15.71 -4.71
N LEU A 105 11.69 -15.20 -5.44
CA LEU A 105 12.89 -14.58 -4.86
C LEU A 105 12.63 -13.19 -4.26
N PHE A 106 11.60 -12.51 -4.74
CA PHE A 106 11.20 -11.18 -4.29
C PHE A 106 9.68 -11.09 -4.13
N THR A 107 9.23 -10.34 -3.13
CA THR A 107 7.83 -10.01 -2.91
C THR A 107 7.41 -8.89 -3.89
N SER A 108 6.51 -9.22 -4.81
CA SER A 108 5.97 -8.30 -5.80
C SER A 108 4.66 -7.64 -5.32
N ILE A 109 4.15 -6.69 -6.11
CA ILE A 109 2.95 -5.89 -5.77
C ILE A 109 1.71 -6.77 -5.56
N GLU A 110 1.57 -7.86 -6.32
CA GLU A 110 0.43 -8.77 -6.22
C GLU A 110 0.37 -9.44 -4.85
N TYR A 111 1.53 -9.80 -4.29
CA TYR A 111 1.60 -10.36 -2.95
C TYR A 111 1.27 -9.33 -1.88
N ILE A 112 1.65 -8.06 -2.06
CA ILE A 112 1.20 -6.99 -1.16
C ILE A 112 -0.33 -6.86 -1.23
N LEU A 113 -0.91 -6.87 -2.44
CA LEU A 113 -2.36 -6.83 -2.61
C LEU A 113 -3.06 -7.98 -1.89
N LEU A 114 -2.50 -9.21 -1.93
CA LEU A 114 -3.05 -10.36 -1.22
C LEU A 114 -2.90 -10.29 0.31
N GLY A 115 -1.93 -9.51 0.80
CA GLY A 115 -1.70 -9.33 2.23
C GLY A 115 -2.58 -8.26 2.86
N VAL A 116 -3.15 -7.35 2.06
CA VAL A 116 -4.00 -6.25 2.51
C VAL A 116 -5.46 -6.66 2.48
#